data_AF-U9UUM1-F1
#
_entry.id   AF-U9UUM1-F1
#
_cell.length_a   1.000
_cell.length_b   1.000
_cell.length_c   1.000
_cell.angle_alpha   90.00
_cell.angle_beta   90.00
_cell.angle_gamma   90.00
#
_symmetry.space_group_name_H-M   'P 1'
#
loop_
_entity.id
_entity.type
_entity.pdbx_description
1 polymer ?
#
loop_
_entity_poly.entity_id
_entity_poly.type
_entity_poly.pdbx_seq_one_letter_code
_entity_poly.pdbx_strand_id
1 'polypeptide(L)'
;MSFGNNQSVNAAINRAFALTDYNIYNNIHKQDKFQKQTILADESLTENEKSEAIRILTKGYDQDKLCYNKGTKRICENCNQECLATLFCELC
;
A
#
# COMPACT_ATOMS: atom_id res chain seq x y z
N MET A 1 -6.26 9.31 -10.14
CA MET A 1 -5.10 8.70 -10.84
C MET A 1 -5.47 7.28 -11.28
N SER A 2 -4.83 6.76 -12.31
CA SER A 2 -4.98 5.35 -12.72
C SER A 2 -3.81 4.54 -12.16
N PHE A 3 -4.11 3.52 -11.38
CA PHE A 3 -3.14 2.59 -10.77
C PHE A 3 -3.13 1.22 -11.45
N GLY A 4 -4.12 0.95 -12.31
CA GLY A 4 -4.28 -0.31 -13.05
C GLY A 4 -5.43 -0.22 -14.06
N ASN A 5 -5.80 -1.36 -14.67
CA ASN A 5 -6.86 -1.40 -15.68
C ASN A 5 -8.28 -1.51 -15.08
N ASN A 6 -8.40 -1.86 -13.79
CA ASN A 6 -9.68 -2.00 -13.12
C ASN A 6 -10.16 -0.63 -12.60
N GLN A 7 -11.24 -0.12 -13.20
CA GLN A 7 -11.80 1.18 -12.84
C GLN A 7 -12.37 1.23 -11.41
N SER A 8 -13.03 0.17 -10.95
CA SER A 8 -13.57 0.08 -9.58
C SER A 8 -12.46 0.14 -8.54
N VAL A 9 -11.38 -0.62 -8.77
CA VAL A 9 -10.17 -0.60 -7.92
C VAL A 9 -9.54 0.79 -7.91
N ASN A 10 -9.36 1.41 -9.09
CA ASN A 10 -8.83 2.78 -9.18
C ASN A 10 -9.69 3.78 -8.41
N ALA A 11 -11.02 3.69 -8.55
CA ALA A 11 -11.96 4.58 -7.87
C ALA A 11 -11.87 4.43 -6.35
N ALA A 12 -11.85 3.19 -5.85
CA ALA A 12 -11.75 2.90 -4.42
C ALA A 12 -10.42 3.39 -3.81
N ILE A 13 -9.30 3.18 -4.51
CA ILE A 13 -7.99 3.68 -4.07
C ILE A 13 -7.99 5.22 -4.04
N ASN A 14 -8.46 5.88 -5.10
CA ASN A 14 -8.55 7.35 -5.12
C ASN A 14 -9.44 7.88 -3.99
N ARG A 15 -10.56 7.18 -3.69
CA ARG A 15 -11.44 7.52 -2.55
C ARG A 15 -10.71 7.36 -1.22
N ALA A 16 -9.98 6.26 -1.01
CA ALA A 16 -9.22 6.04 0.21
C ALA A 16 -8.16 7.14 0.43
N PHE A 17 -7.46 7.56 -0.62
CA PHE A 17 -6.56 8.71 -0.56
C PHE A 17 -7.29 10.01 -0.23
N ALA A 18 -8.41 10.31 -0.89
CA ALA A 18 -9.19 11.52 -0.63
C ALA A 18 -9.76 11.59 0.79
N LEU A 19 -10.06 10.44 1.39
CA LEU A 19 -10.54 10.33 2.78
C LEU A 19 -9.42 10.38 3.83
N THR A 20 -8.16 10.32 3.42
CA THR A 20 -7.04 10.29 4.37
C THR A 20 -6.87 11.67 5.00
N ASP A 21 -7.22 11.80 6.28
CA ASP A 21 -6.87 12.98 7.09
C ASP A 21 -5.39 12.91 7.49
N TYR A 22 -4.56 13.73 6.85
CA TYR A 22 -3.12 13.77 7.08
C TYR A 22 -2.71 14.34 8.46
N ASN A 23 -3.60 15.01 9.19
CA ASN A 23 -3.35 15.43 10.56
C ASN A 23 -3.48 14.26 11.54
N ILE A 24 -4.45 13.37 11.30
CA ILE A 24 -4.68 12.16 12.11
C ILE A 24 -3.68 11.06 11.72
N TYR A 25 -3.62 10.75 10.42
CA TYR A 25 -2.72 9.76 9.83
C TYR A 25 -1.41 10.44 9.41
N ASN A 26 -0.72 11.01 10.41
CA ASN A 26 0.44 11.89 10.21
C ASN A 26 1.76 11.20 9.81
N ASN A 27 1.73 9.92 9.43
CA ASN A 27 2.89 9.22 8.88
C ASN A 27 2.47 8.11 7.91
N ILE A 28 3.41 7.67 7.07
CA ILE A 28 3.17 6.70 6.00
C ILE A 28 2.60 5.36 6.52
N HIS A 29 2.99 4.92 7.72
CA HIS A 29 2.49 3.66 8.30
C HIS A 29 1.03 3.76 8.72
N LYS A 30 0.65 4.91 9.29
CA LYS A 30 -0.74 5.20 9.66
C LYS A 30 -1.62 5.36 8.41
N GLN A 31 -1.10 6.02 7.37
CA GLN A 31 -1.81 6.22 6.11
C GLN A 31 -2.08 4.89 5.39
N ASP A 32 -1.04 4.06 5.21
CA ASP A 32 -1.18 2.74 4.58
C ASP A 32 -2.21 1.86 5.31
N LYS A 33 -2.15 1.83 6.65
CA LYS A 33 -3.12 1.08 7.47
C LYS A 33 -4.55 1.57 7.27
N PHE A 34 -4.76 2.89 7.30
CA PHE A 34 -6.08 3.49 7.12
C PHE A 34 -6.64 3.22 5.72
N GLN A 35 -5.83 3.42 4.68
CA GLN A 35 -6.23 3.21 3.29
C GLN A 35 -6.61 1.74 3.06
N LYS A 36 -5.82 0.78 3.55
CA LYS A 36 -6.16 -0.65 3.48
C LYS A 36 -7.45 -1.00 4.22
N GLN A 37 -7.67 -0.43 5.40
CA GLN A 37 -8.93 -0.62 6.13
C GLN A 37 -10.13 -0.06 5.37
N THR A 38 -9.96 1.10 4.73
CA THR A 38 -11.00 1.71 3.89
C THR A 38 -11.36 0.81 2.71
N ILE A 39 -10.35 0.23 2.04
CA ILE A 39 -10.58 -0.74 0.95
C ILE A 39 -11.28 -2.01 1.45
N LEU A 40 -10.85 -2.56 2.60
CA LEU A 40 -11.45 -3.78 3.16
C LEU A 40 -12.92 -3.58 3.55
N ALA A 41 -13.26 -2.39 4.04
CA ALA A 41 -14.62 -2.00 4.43
C ALA A 41 -15.51 -1.59 3.24
N ASP A 42 -14.96 -1.44 2.02
CA ASP A 42 -15.74 -1.06 0.86
C ASP A 42 -16.56 -2.26 0.33
N GLU A 43 -17.85 -2.30 0.69
CA GLU A 43 -18.80 -3.33 0.28
C GLU A 43 -19.09 -3.32 -1.23
N SER A 44 -18.73 -2.25 -1.95
CA SER A 44 -18.90 -2.19 -3.41
C SER A 44 -17.84 -2.99 -4.19
N LEU A 45 -16.77 -3.43 -3.52
CA LEU A 45 -15.70 -4.21 -4.13
C LEU A 45 -15.88 -5.71 -3.89
N THR A 46 -15.59 -6.51 -4.92
CA THR A 46 -15.41 -7.95 -4.77
C THR A 46 -14.11 -8.28 -4.02
N GLU A 47 -14.01 -9.48 -3.45
CA GLU A 47 -12.80 -9.91 -2.73
C GLU A 47 -11.53 -9.91 -3.62
N ASN A 48 -11.68 -10.19 -4.91
CA ASN A 48 -10.58 -10.09 -5.88
C ASN A 48 -10.14 -8.64 -6.09
N GLU A 49 -11.09 -7.71 -6.19
CA GLU A 49 -10.80 -6.28 -6.34
C GLU A 49 -10.16 -5.69 -5.08
N LYS A 50 -10.63 -6.08 -3.89
CA LYS A 50 -9.99 -5.70 -2.62
C LYS A 50 -8.55 -6.20 -2.56
N SER A 51 -8.32 -7.46 -2.95
CA SER A 51 -6.98 -8.04 -3.01
C SER A 51 -6.08 -7.29 -4.00
N GLU A 52 -6.59 -6.94 -5.18
CA GLU A 52 -5.87 -6.14 -6.16
C GLU A 52 -5.52 -4.74 -5.61
N ALA A 53 -6.49 -4.07 -5.00
CA ALA A 53 -6.33 -2.75 -4.41
C ALA A 53 -5.29 -2.74 -3.28
N ILE A 54 -5.33 -3.72 -2.37
CA ILE A 54 -4.37 -3.87 -1.28
C ILE A 54 -2.97 -4.12 -1.82
N ARG A 55 -2.82 -4.90 -2.89
CA ARG A 55 -1.53 -5.15 -3.55
C ARG A 55 -0.97 -3.85 -4.12
N ILE A 56 -1.79 -3.02 -4.76
CA ILE A 56 -1.39 -1.71 -5.29
C ILE A 56 -0.96 -0.78 -4.14
N LEU A 57 -1.77 -0.64 -3.09
CA LEU A 57 -1.43 0.19 -1.92
C LEU A 57 -0.12 -0.27 -1.27
N THR A 58 0.08 -1.58 -1.14
CA THR A 58 1.32 -2.13 -0.56
C THR A 58 2.54 -1.82 -1.42
N LYS A 59 2.42 -1.83 -2.76
CA LYS A 59 3.51 -1.41 -3.64
C LYS A 59 3.87 0.07 -3.45
N GLY A 60 2.86 0.94 -3.35
CA GLY A 60 3.08 2.36 -3.07
C GLY A 60 3.74 2.59 -1.71
N TYR A 61 3.25 1.90 -0.68
CA TYR A 61 3.85 1.94 0.65
C TYR A 61 5.29 1.41 0.68
N ASP A 62 5.60 0.36 -0.09
CA ASP A 62 6.98 -0.11 -0.25
C ASP A 62 7.88 0.95 -0.88
N GLN A 63 7.40 1.64 -1.92
CA GLN A 63 8.11 2.76 -2.52
C GLN A 63 8.32 3.90 -1.52
N ASP A 64 7.31 4.27 -0.73
CA ASP A 64 7.44 5.30 0.30
C ASP A 64 8.48 4.93 1.36
N LYS A 65 8.47 3.68 1.85
CA LYS A 65 9.48 3.19 2.80
C LYS A 65 10.89 3.33 2.25
N LEU A 66 11.09 3.02 0.97
CA LEU A 66 12.39 3.16 0.30
C LEU A 66 12.78 4.63 0.13
N CYS A 67 11.87 5.47 -0.35
CA CYS A 67 12.13 6.90 -0.56
C CYS A 67 12.48 7.64 0.74
N TYR A 68 11.81 7.31 1.84
CA TYR A 68 12.06 7.94 3.14
C TYR A 68 13.08 7.18 4.00
N ASN A 69 13.56 6.01 3.56
CA ASN A 69 14.38 5.09 4.34
C ASN A 69 13.79 4.84 5.74
N LYS A 70 12.48 4.58 5.79
CA LYS A 70 11.70 4.43 7.03
C LYS A 70 10.92 3.13 7.02
N GLY A 71 10.78 2.55 8.20
CA GLY A 71 10.02 1.32 8.43
C GLY A 71 10.90 0.18 8.94
N THR A 72 10.26 -0.97 9.13
CA THR A 72 10.92 -2.17 9.63
C THR A 72 11.61 -2.90 8.48
N LYS A 73 12.91 -3.14 8.63
CA LYS A 73 13.66 -3.99 7.71
C LYS A 73 13.31 -5.47 7.95
N ARG A 74 13.33 -6.27 6.89
CA ARG A 74 13.25 -7.74 6.92
C ARG A 74 14.49 -8.33 6.26
N ILE A 75 14.82 -9.57 6.57
CA ILE A 75 15.88 -10.30 5.85
C ILE A 75 15.24 -10.94 4.62
N CYS A 76 15.80 -10.67 3.43
CA CYS A 76 15.38 -11.33 2.20
C CYS A 76 15.86 -12.79 2.19
N GLU A 77 14.96 -13.74 1.94
CA GLU A 77 15.30 -15.17 1.89
C GLU A 77 16.19 -15.56 0.69
N ASN A 78 16.17 -14.75 -0.39
CA ASN A 78 16.95 -15.04 -1.60
C ASN A 78 18.40 -14.55 -1.52
N CYS A 79 18.62 -13.31 -1.04
CA CYS A 79 19.95 -12.71 -0.99
C CYS A 79 20.52 -12.56 0.44
N ASN A 80 19.75 -12.91 1.48
CA ASN A 80 20.11 -12.78 2.90
C ASN A 80 20.49 -11.35 3.35
N GLN A 81 20.09 -10.33 2.58
CA GLN A 81 20.31 -8.92 2.93
C GLN A 81 19.10 -8.31 3.61
N GLU A 82 19.33 -7.28 4.43
CA GLU A 82 18.26 -6.48 5.01
C GLU A 82 17.60 -5.62 3.92
N CYS A 83 16.29 -5.78 3.74
CA CYS A 83 15.47 -5.03 2.80
C CYS A 83 14.25 -4.38 3.49
N LEU A 84 13.78 -3.27 2.95
CA LEU A 84 12.67 -2.48 3.48
C LEU A 84 11.33 -2.83 2.83
N ALA A 85 11.33 -3.18 1.54
CA ALA A 85 10.10 -3.50 0.83
C ALA A 85 9.48 -4.82 1.32
N THR A 86 8.15 -4.88 1.35
CA THR A 86 7.37 -6.05 1.79
C THR A 86 7.11 -7.00 0.63
N LEU A 87 6.72 -6.48 -0.55
CA LEU A 87 6.33 -7.29 -1.71
C LEU A 87 7.50 -7.77 -2.56
N PHE A 88 8.63 -7.07 -2.51
CA PHE A 88 9.84 -7.40 -3.27
C PHE A 88 11.07 -7.14 -2.41
N CYS A 89 12.24 -7.55 -2.90
CA CYS A 89 13.52 -7.11 -2.35
C CYS A 89 14.06 -6.00 -3.25
N GLU A 90 14.36 -4.83 -2.70
CA GLU A 90 14.97 -3.75 -3.48
C GLU A 90 16.44 -4.00 -3.85
N LEU A 91 17.03 -5.12 -3.38
CA LEU A 91 18.44 -5.46 -3.54
C LEU A 91 18.70 -6.66 -4.47
N CYS A 92 17.67 -7.41 -4.89
CA CYS A 92 17.82 -8.56 -5.79
C CYS A 92 16.62 -8.78 -6.73
#